data_AF-A0A3B9BAJ6-F1
#
_entry.id   AF-A0A3B9BAJ6-F1
#
_cell.length_a   1.000
_cell.length_b   1.000
_cell.length_c   1.000
_cell.angle_alpha   90.00
_cell.angle_beta   90.00
_cell.angle_gamma   90.00
#
_symmetry.space_group_name_H-M   'P 1'
#
loop_
_entity.id
_entity.type
_entity.pdbx_description
1 polymer ?
#
loop_
_entity_poly.entity_id
_entity_poly.type
_entity_poly.pdbx_seq_one_letter_code
_entity_poly.pdbx_strand_id
1 'polypeptide(L)'
;MPVYSSIEEAISQSTKQKFSSHESSSLSGGSISRSQCIKGNDGRVFFCKENDLSFLSFFEAEAKALQEIKETNTIRTPNVITSGTTDLSSFLLLEFIKEGPSAAEGQKEMGKQ
;
A
#
# COMPACT_ATOMS: atom_id res chain seq x y z
N MET A 1 -12.50 -13.48 -0.69
CA MET A 1 -11.44 -12.49 -0.38
C MET A 1 -10.66 -13.00 0.83
N PRO A 2 -9.35 -12.77 0.91
CA PRO A 2 -8.55 -13.26 2.02
C PRO A 2 -8.88 -12.47 3.29
N VAL A 3 -9.10 -13.22 4.38
CA VAL A 3 -9.23 -12.68 5.74
C VAL A 3 -7.93 -13.02 6.47
N TYR A 4 -7.36 -12.04 7.16
CA TYR A 4 -6.11 -12.16 7.89
C TYR A 4 -6.31 -11.80 9.36
N SER A 5 -5.57 -12.44 10.25
CA SER A 5 -5.62 -12.14 11.69
C SER A 5 -4.93 -10.81 12.00
N SER A 6 -3.94 -10.41 11.19
CA SER A 6 -3.27 -9.11 11.30
C SER A 6 -2.63 -8.67 9.98
N ILE A 7 -2.18 -7.41 9.94
CA ILE A 7 -1.45 -6.86 8.80
C ILE A 7 -0.08 -7.54 8.63
N GLU A 8 0.61 -7.90 9.70
CA GLU A 8 1.88 -8.63 9.62
C GLU A 8 1.70 -10.03 9.03
N GLU A 9 0.58 -10.70 9.34
CA GLU A 9 0.23 -11.96 8.71
C GLU A 9 -0.01 -11.76 7.21
N ALA A 10 -0.79 -10.75 6.83
CA ALA A 10 -1.07 -10.44 5.44
C ALA A 10 0.22 -10.20 4.63
N ILE A 11 1.16 -9.43 5.19
CA ILE A 11 2.48 -9.20 4.57
C ILE A 11 3.27 -10.50 4.51
N SER A 12 3.29 -11.29 5.59
CA SER A 12 4.06 -12.54 5.65
C SER A 12 3.61 -13.55 4.61
N GLN A 13 2.30 -13.75 4.47
CA GLN A 13 1.72 -14.67 3.49
C GLN A 13 1.94 -14.17 2.06
N SER A 14 1.71 -12.88 1.80
CA SER A 14 1.80 -12.30 0.44
C SER A 14 3.24 -12.23 -0.05
N THR A 15 4.19 -11.95 0.83
CA THR A 15 5.63 -11.91 0.48
C THR A 15 6.33 -13.26 0.62
N LYS A 16 5.63 -14.29 1.13
CA LYS A 16 6.18 -15.62 1.46
C LYS A 16 7.41 -15.57 2.37
N GLN A 17 7.51 -14.53 3.19
CA GLN A 17 8.63 -14.29 4.10
C GLN A 17 8.09 -13.73 5.40
N LYS A 18 8.47 -14.33 6.54
CA LYS A 18 8.04 -13.87 7.87
C LYS A 18 8.29 -12.38 8.03
N PHE A 19 7.28 -11.65 8.46
CA PHE A 19 7.34 -10.21 8.68
C PHE A 19 6.91 -9.89 10.11
N SER A 20 7.59 -8.92 10.70
CA SER A 20 7.24 -8.36 12.01
C SER A 20 7.64 -6.89 12.03
N SER A 21 6.72 -6.00 12.36
CA SER A 21 6.96 -4.56 12.49
C SER A 21 7.37 -4.16 13.90
N HIS A 22 8.17 -3.09 14.01
CA HIS A 22 8.48 -2.42 15.28
C HIS A 22 7.83 -1.03 15.37
N GLU A 23 7.45 -0.44 14.24
CA GLU A 23 6.91 0.92 14.18
C GLU A 23 5.86 1.01 13.06
N SER A 24 4.67 1.49 13.42
CA SER A 24 3.69 2.00 12.46
C SER A 24 3.49 3.50 12.70
N SER A 25 3.89 4.32 11.73
CA SER A 25 3.62 5.76 11.79
C SER A 25 2.39 6.10 10.97
N SER A 26 1.42 6.78 11.59
CA SER A 26 0.28 7.32 10.85
C SER A 26 0.78 8.46 9.97
N LEU A 27 0.47 8.40 8.68
CA LEU A 27 0.83 9.44 7.73
C LEU A 27 -0.30 10.47 7.72
N SER A 28 -0.01 11.72 8.09
CA SER A 28 -1.03 12.77 8.15
C SER A 28 -1.39 13.25 6.76
N GLY A 29 -2.64 13.00 6.36
CA GLY A 29 -3.29 13.56 5.19
C GLY A 29 -4.79 13.33 5.35
N GLY A 30 -5.62 14.34 5.08
CA GLY A 30 -7.07 14.32 5.29
C GLY A 30 -7.82 13.33 4.38
N SER A 31 -7.52 12.06 4.53
CA SER A 31 -8.07 10.95 3.77
C SER A 31 -9.23 10.31 4.53
N ILE A 32 -10.23 9.86 3.78
CA ILE A 32 -11.35 9.06 4.30
C ILE A 32 -10.84 7.76 4.93
N SER A 33 -9.66 7.28 4.52
CA SER A 33 -9.02 6.06 5.04
C SER A 33 -7.77 6.38 5.83
N ARG A 34 -7.54 5.65 6.92
CA ARG A 34 -6.33 5.75 7.72
C ARG A 34 -5.14 5.24 6.91
N SER A 35 -4.10 6.07 6.80
CA SER A 35 -2.87 5.74 6.05
C SER A 35 -1.71 5.55 7.01
N GLN A 36 -0.99 4.44 6.87
CA GLN A 36 0.10 4.06 7.77
C GLN A 36 1.34 3.63 6.98
N CYS A 37 2.51 4.02 7.48
CA CYS A 37 3.80 3.46 7.05
C CYS A 37 4.18 2.35 8.04
N ILE A 38 4.36 1.13 7.55
CA ILE A 38 4.70 -0.05 8.35
C ILE A 38 6.15 -0.41 8.09
N LYS A 39 7.00 -0.31 9.12
CA LYS A 39 8.42 -0.65 9.03
C LYS A 39 8.68 -1.98 9.72
N GLY A 40 9.22 -2.93 8.93
CA GLY A 40 9.65 -4.23 9.39
C GLY A 40 11.00 -4.18 10.10
N ASN A 41 11.22 -5.13 11.02
CA ASN A 41 12.52 -5.34 11.68
C ASN A 41 13.64 -5.72 10.70
N ASP A 42 13.27 -6.23 9.53
CA ASP A 42 14.17 -6.60 8.44
C ASP A 42 14.45 -5.45 7.45
N GLY A 43 13.97 -4.24 7.75
CA GLY A 43 14.15 -3.04 6.92
C GLY A 43 13.16 -2.91 5.76
N ARG A 44 12.26 -3.89 5.53
CA ARG A 44 11.17 -3.74 4.55
C ARG A 44 10.17 -2.69 5.03
N VAL A 45 9.64 -1.91 4.09
CA VAL A 45 8.67 -0.84 4.40
C VAL A 45 7.47 -0.97 3.48
N PHE A 46 6.28 -0.89 4.07
CA PHE A 46 5.00 -1.01 3.38
C PHE A 46 4.12 0.20 3.67
N PHE A 47 3.23 0.51 2.74
CA PHE A 47 2.17 1.48 2.92
C PHE A 47 0.84 0.74 3.07
N CYS A 48 0.10 1.04 4.14
CA CYS A 48 -1.19 0.43 4.42
C CYS A 48 -2.27 1.51 4.43
N LYS A 49 -3.31 1.33 3.61
CA LYS A 49 -4.57 2.03 3.77
C LYS A 49 -5.54 1.13 4.50
N GLU A 50 -6.24 1.66 5.49
CA GLU A 50 -7.15 0.92 6.34
C GLU A 50 -8.44 1.71 6.55
N ASN A 51 -9.58 1.02 6.55
CA ASN A 51 -10.89 1.60 6.78
C ASN A 51 -11.89 0.53 7.27
N ASP A 52 -13.15 0.91 7.50
CA ASP A 52 -14.21 -0.03 7.87
C ASP A 52 -14.34 -1.19 6.86
N LEU A 53 -14.89 -2.32 7.29
CA LEU A 53 -15.04 -3.52 6.45
C LEU A 53 -15.81 -3.27 5.15
N SER A 54 -16.72 -2.29 5.13
CA SER A 54 -17.52 -1.91 3.95
C SER A 54 -16.68 -1.28 2.83
N PHE A 55 -15.46 -0.81 3.12
CA PHE A 55 -14.57 -0.19 2.13
C PHE A 55 -13.79 -1.20 1.28
N LEU A 56 -13.93 -2.50 1.55
CA LEU A 56 -13.17 -3.54 0.88
C LEU A 56 -13.28 -3.48 -0.65
N SER A 57 -14.48 -3.27 -1.19
CA SER A 57 -14.69 -3.15 -2.64
C SER A 57 -13.98 -1.93 -3.25
N PHE A 58 -13.82 -0.85 -2.48
CA PHE A 58 -13.07 0.32 -2.92
C PHE A 58 -11.57 0.03 -2.97
N PHE A 59 -11.05 -0.71 -1.99
CA PHE A 59 -9.65 -1.14 -2.00
C PHE A 59 -9.32 -2.12 -3.12
N GLU A 60 -10.22 -3.05 -3.45
CA GLU A 60 -10.04 -3.94 -4.58
C GLU A 60 -10.07 -3.21 -5.92
N ALA A 61 -10.98 -2.24 -6.08
CA ALA A 61 -11.03 -1.39 -7.26
C ALA A 61 -9.73 -0.58 -7.41
N GLU A 62 -9.22 -0.02 -6.32
CA GLU A 62 -7.94 0.69 -6.33
C GLU A 62 -6.76 -0.24 -6.67
N ALA A 63 -6.69 -1.42 -6.07
CA ALA A 63 -5.66 -2.42 -6.37
C ALA A 63 -5.66 -2.79 -7.87
N LYS A 64 -6.84 -3.02 -8.45
CA LYS A 64 -7.00 -3.32 -9.87
C LYS A 64 -6.57 -2.15 -10.75
N ALA A 65 -6.99 -0.93 -10.44
CA ALA A 65 -6.59 0.26 -11.19
C ALA A 65 -5.06 0.48 -11.16
N LEU A 66 -4.41 0.28 -10.01
CA LEU A 66 -2.95 0.37 -9.90
C LEU A 66 -2.23 -0.69 -10.73
N GLN A 67 -2.76 -1.91 -10.80
CA GLN A 67 -2.23 -2.98 -11.65
C GLN A 67 -2.40 -2.65 -13.13
N GLU A 68 -3.57 -2.19 -13.55
CA GLU A 68 -3.83 -1.78 -14.94
C GLU A 68 -2.90 -0.64 -15.38
N ILE A 69 -2.70 0.38 -14.54
CA ILE A 69 -1.76 1.47 -14.82
C ILE A 69 -0.32 0.95 -14.86
N LYS A 70 0.06 0.00 -13.98
CA LYS A 70 1.40 -0.61 -14.03
C LYS A 70 1.65 -1.32 -15.36
N GLU A 71 0.63 -1.99 -15.91
CA GLU A 71 0.72 -2.73 -17.16
C GLU A 71 0.91 -1.84 -18.39
N THR A 72 0.51 -0.56 -18.34
CA THR A 72 0.79 0.38 -19.43
C THR A 72 2.28 0.68 -19.58
N ASN A 73 3.08 0.42 -18.54
CA ASN A 73 4.51 0.78 -18.46
C ASN A 73 4.78 2.26 -18.76
N THR A 74 3.81 3.14 -18.49
CA THR A 74 3.97 4.58 -18.66
C THR A 74 4.41 5.19 -17.34
N ILE A 75 3.50 5.37 -16.39
CA ILE A 75 3.81 5.99 -15.11
C ILE A 75 4.24 4.97 -14.05
N ARG A 76 5.17 5.37 -13.17
CA ARG A 76 5.50 4.57 -11.98
C ARG A 76 4.30 4.52 -11.03
N THR A 77 3.84 3.31 -10.73
CA THR A 77 2.86 3.03 -9.67
C THR A 77 3.46 2.17 -8.56
N PRO A 78 2.93 2.25 -7.33
CA PRO A 78 3.32 1.34 -6.27
C PRO A 78 2.89 -0.09 -6.59
N ASN A 79 3.74 -1.07 -6.29
CA ASN A 79 3.34 -2.47 -6.37
C ASN A 79 2.23 -2.79 -5.36
N VAL A 80 1.16 -3.43 -5.82
CA VAL A 80 0.12 -3.98 -4.94
C VAL A 80 0.65 -5.26 -4.30
N ILE A 81 0.66 -5.31 -2.96
CA ILE A 81 1.08 -6.49 -2.20
C ILE A 81 -0.11 -7.41 -1.98
N THR A 82 -1.18 -6.87 -1.38
CA THR A 82 -2.47 -7.57 -1.20
C THR A 82 -3.54 -6.57 -0.75
N SER A 83 -4.80 -6.98 -0.85
CA SER A 83 -5.94 -6.31 -0.20
C SER A 83 -6.80 -7.38 0.47
N GLY A 84 -7.50 -7.00 1.54
CA GLY A 84 -8.28 -7.95 2.32
C GLY A 84 -8.88 -7.31 3.56
N THR A 85 -9.28 -8.16 4.51
CA THR A 85 -9.82 -7.71 5.79
C THR A 85 -9.08 -8.33 6.95
N THR A 86 -9.06 -7.60 8.06
CA THR A 86 -8.89 -8.15 9.40
C THR A 86 -10.25 -8.34 10.05
N ASP A 87 -10.29 -8.74 11.32
CA ASP A 87 -11.53 -8.80 12.09
C ASP A 87 -12.19 -7.42 12.28
N LEU A 88 -11.41 -6.33 12.19
CA LEU A 88 -11.86 -4.97 12.54
C LEU A 88 -11.99 -4.05 11.34
N SER A 89 -11.28 -4.31 10.24
CA SER A 89 -11.08 -3.35 9.16
C SER A 89 -10.84 -4.02 7.82
N SER A 90 -11.14 -3.30 6.74
CA SER A 90 -10.62 -3.61 5.40
C SER A 90 -9.33 -2.83 5.15
N PHE A 91 -8.47 -3.35 4.27
CA PHE A 91 -7.19 -2.72 3.98
C PHE A 91 -6.67 -2.97 2.56
N LEU A 92 -5.74 -2.11 2.15
CA LEU A 92 -4.90 -2.23 0.97
C LEU A 92 -3.42 -2.05 1.35
N LEU A 93 -2.60 -3.06 1.06
CA LEU A 93 -1.16 -3.04 1.27
C LEU A 93 -0.41 -2.81 -0.05
N LEU A 94 0.45 -1.80 -0.06
CA LEU A 94 1.24 -1.36 -1.19
C LEU A 94 2.74 -1.28 -0.86
N GLU A 95 3.57 -1.28 -1.89
CA GLU A 95 4.95 -0.81 -1.81
C GLU A 95 5.00 0.61 -1.22
N PHE A 96 5.90 0.83 -0.26
CA PHE A 96 6.18 2.17 0.22
C PHE A 96 7.09 2.91 -0.76
N ILE A 97 6.56 3.96 -1.40
CA ILE A 97 7.36 4.86 -2.23
C ILE A 97 7.91 5.98 -1.35
N LYS A 98 9.23 6.01 -1.16
CA LYS A 98 9.89 7.14 -0.51
C LYS A 98 9.82 8.37 -1.41
N GLU A 99 9.36 9.49 -0.85
CA GLU A 99 9.36 10.77 -1.55
C GLU A 99 10.78 11.17 -1.95
N GLY A 100 10.92 11.59 -3.20
CA GLY A 100 12.13 12.22 -3.72
C GLY A 100 12.09 13.74 -3.56
N PRO A 101 13.20 14.43 -3.85
CA PRO A 101 13.21 15.89 -3.87
C PRO A 101 12.22 16.41 -4.93
N SER A 102 11.53 17.52 -4.62
CA SER A 102 10.73 18.23 -5.62
C SER A 102 11.66 18.87 -6.64
N ALA A 103 11.87 18.19 -7.77
CA ALA A 103 12.74 18.63 -8.85
C ALA A 103 11.94 18.82 -10.14
N ALA A 104 12.21 19.92 -10.84
CA ALA A 104 11.58 20.21 -12.14
C ALA A 104 11.79 19.08 -13.16
N GLU A 105 12.93 18.37 -13.09
CA GLU A 105 13.21 17.22 -13.94
C GLU A 105 12.25 16.05 -13.65
N GLY A 106 11.90 15.80 -12.38
CA GLY A 106 10.92 14.77 -12.02
C GLY A 106 9.52 15.05 -12.58
N GLN A 107 9.12 16.33 -12.59
CA GLN A 107 7.84 16.76 -13.19
C GLN A 107 7.87 16.66 -14.72
N LYS A 108 9.01 16.98 -15.34
CA LYS A 108 9.21 16.88 -16.79
C LYS A 108 9.21 15.43 -17.27
N GLU A 109 9.87 14.52 -16.57
CA GLU A 109 9.82 13.08 -16.89
C GLU A 109 8.41 12.51 -16.69
N MET A 110 7.67 13.00 -15.70
CA MET A 110 6.26 12.64 -15.51
C MET A 110 5.40 13.04 -16.71
N GLY A 111 5.62 14.22 -17.27
CA GLY A 111 4.86 14.75 -18.41
C GLY A 111 5.15 14.10 -19.77
N LYS A 112 6.10 13.16 -19.85
CA LYS A 112 6.44 12.41 -21.07
C LYS A 112 5.72 11.06 -21.19
N GLN A 113 5.06 10.63 -20.12
CA GLN A 113 4.40 9.33 -19.99
C GLN A 113 3.07 9.26 -20.74
#